data_AF-A0A2U9I6K5-F1
#
_entry.id   AF-A0A2U9I6K5-F1
#
_cell.length_a   1.000
_cell.length_b   1.000
_cell.length_c   1.000
_cell.angle_alpha   90.00
_cell.angle_beta   90.00
_cell.angle_gamma   90.00
#
_symmetry.space_group_name_H-M   'P 1'
#
loop_
_entity.id
_entity.type
_entity.pdbx_description
1 polymer ?
#
loop_
_entity_poly.entity_id
_entity_poly.type
_entity_poly.pdbx_seq_one_letter_code
_entity_poly.pdbx_strand_id
1 'polypeptide(L)'
;MEKSVMVVGIDDSDHSFYALEWTLQHFFSASPENSPFKIVVVHAKPSALATVGLAGPGAADVLPYVDMDLKKIAARVIEKAKEICAAKSVSFAFLQFDIAEIYR
;
A
#
# COMPACT_ATOMS: atom_id res chain seq x y z
N MET A 1 -20.21 -7.79 -18.42
CA MET A 1 -19.18 -6.82 -18.82
C MET A 1 -17.97 -7.01 -17.94
N GLU A 2 -16.77 -6.91 -18.49
CA GLU A 2 -15.53 -6.96 -17.70
C GLU A 2 -15.35 -5.66 -16.93
N LYS A 3 -15.00 -5.76 -15.63
CA LYS A 3 -14.77 -4.59 -14.78
C LYS A 3 -13.34 -4.08 -14.99
N SER A 4 -13.17 -2.77 -15.10
CA SER A 4 -11.84 -2.15 -15.15
C SER A 4 -11.15 -2.27 -13.79
N VAL A 5 -9.81 -2.30 -13.78
CA VAL A 5 -9.04 -2.34 -12.52
C VAL A 5 -8.59 -0.93 -12.17
N MET A 6 -8.96 -0.47 -10.97
CA MET A 6 -8.49 0.77 -10.36
C MET A 6 -7.39 0.45 -9.38
N VAL A 7 -6.19 0.99 -9.61
CA VAL A 7 -5.02 0.78 -8.76
C VAL A 7 -4.81 2.03 -7.90
N VAL A 8 -4.74 1.86 -6.58
CA VAL A 8 -4.53 2.95 -5.62
C VAL A 8 -3.25 2.72 -4.85
N GLY A 9 -2.27 3.60 -5.03
CA GLY A 9 -1.02 3.59 -4.27
C GLY A 9 -1.19 4.22 -2.90
N ILE A 10 -0.68 3.58 -1.85
CA ILE A 10 -0.71 4.09 -0.48
C ILE A 10 0.65 3.96 0.20
N ASP A 11 0.87 4.82 1.19
CA ASP A 11 2.06 4.90 2.04
C ASP A 11 1.65 5.10 3.51
N ASP A 12 2.63 5.27 4.41
CA ASP A 12 2.37 5.56 5.83
C ASP A 12 2.08 7.06 6.04
N SER A 13 1.10 7.60 5.31
CA SER A 13 0.66 9.00 5.44
C SER A 13 -0.86 9.10 5.48
N ASP A 14 -1.38 10.02 6.30
CA ASP A 14 -2.82 10.25 6.39
C ASP A 14 -3.43 10.73 5.06
N HIS A 15 -2.64 11.40 4.21
CA HIS A 15 -3.08 11.85 2.89
C HIS A 15 -3.44 10.69 1.97
N SER A 16 -2.63 9.62 1.95
CA SER A 16 -2.90 8.47 1.10
C SER A 16 -4.09 7.65 1.60
N PHE A 17 -4.26 7.53 2.93
CA PHE A 17 -5.46 6.92 3.52
C PHE A 17 -6.73 7.72 3.23
N TYR A 18 -6.66 9.06 3.35
CA TYR A 18 -7.78 9.92 2.98
C TYR A 18 -8.14 9.79 1.49
N ALA A 19 -7.14 9.70 0.61
CA ALA A 19 -7.38 9.48 -0.82
C ALA A 19 -8.07 8.12 -1.09
N LEU A 20 -7.70 7.07 -0.33
CA LEU A 20 -8.38 5.77 -0.40
C LEU A 20 -9.85 5.87 0.05
N GLU A 21 -10.11 6.49 1.21
CA GLU A 21 -11.48 6.70 1.69
C GLU A 21 -12.33 7.48 0.69
N TRP A 22 -11.77 8.58 0.17
CA TRP A 22 -12.43 9.40 -0.84
C TRP A 22 -12.74 8.58 -2.10
N THR A 23 -11.79 7.78 -2.58
CA THR A 23 -11.98 6.93 -3.75
C THR A 23 -13.13 5.93 -3.54
N LEU A 24 -13.15 5.25 -2.39
CA LEU A 24 -14.22 4.30 -2.05
C LEU A 24 -15.58 5.00 -1.95
N GLN A 25 -15.62 6.18 -1.33
CA GLN A 25 -16.85 6.96 -1.20
C GLN A 25 -17.41 7.44 -2.55
N HIS A 26 -16.59 7.70 -3.55
CA HIS A 26 -17.07 8.30 -4.81
C HIS A 26 -17.28 7.27 -5.92
N PHE A 27 -16.51 6.18 -5.92
CA PHE A 27 -16.58 5.16 -6.98
C PHE A 27 -17.28 3.85 -6.57
N PHE A 28 -17.54 3.64 -5.28
CA PHE A 28 -18.08 2.38 -4.75
C PHE A 28 -19.29 2.54 -3.81
N SER A 29 -19.67 3.77 -3.42
CA SER A 29 -20.72 4.01 -2.41
C SER A 29 -22.15 3.67 -2.83
N ALA A 30 -22.51 3.89 -4.11
CA ALA A 30 -23.87 3.63 -4.58
C ALA A 30 -24.21 2.13 -4.61
N SER A 31 -23.23 1.31 -5.00
CA SER A 31 -23.31 -0.15 -4.95
C SER A 31 -21.92 -0.74 -5.22
N PRO A 32 -21.22 -1.27 -4.19
CA PRO A 32 -19.90 -1.87 -4.34
C PRO A 32 -19.88 -2.99 -5.40
N GLU A 33 -20.94 -3.80 -5.43
CA GLU A 33 -21.08 -4.93 -6.36
C GLU A 33 -21.34 -4.48 -7.81
N ASN A 34 -22.02 -3.34 -8.00
CA ASN A 34 -22.29 -2.78 -9.33
C ASN A 34 -21.26 -1.75 -9.79
N SER A 35 -20.22 -1.48 -8.98
CA SER A 35 -19.13 -0.61 -9.43
C SER A 35 -18.51 -1.15 -10.72
N PRO A 36 -18.25 -0.29 -11.72
CA PRO A 36 -17.56 -0.70 -12.95
C PRO A 36 -16.10 -1.06 -12.69
N PHE A 37 -15.60 -0.84 -11.47
CA PHE A 37 -14.22 -1.06 -11.08
C PHE A 37 -14.07 -2.26 -10.12
N LYS A 38 -12.92 -2.93 -10.23
CA LYS A 38 -12.30 -3.69 -9.14
C LYS A 38 -11.16 -2.82 -8.58
N ILE A 39 -10.97 -2.81 -7.27
CA ILE A 39 -9.90 -2.03 -6.65
C ILE A 39 -8.73 -2.93 -6.23
N VAL A 40 -7.51 -2.47 -6.55
CA VAL A 40 -6.25 -3.04 -6.09
C VAL A 40 -5.51 -1.96 -5.32
N VAL A 41 -5.25 -2.22 -4.04
CA VAL A 41 -4.48 -1.32 -3.18
C VAL A 41 -3.04 -1.77 -3.18
N VAL A 42 -2.13 -0.83 -3.46
CA VAL A 42 -0.70 -1.10 -3.62
C VAL A 42 0.09 -0.31 -2.60
N HIS A 43 0.95 -0.98 -1.83
CA HIS A 43 1.95 -0.32 -1.01
C HIS A 43 3.36 -0.67 -1.52
N ALA A 44 4.14 0.36 -1.81
CA ALA A 44 5.55 0.22 -2.17
C ALA A 44 6.40 0.34 -0.89
N LYS A 45 6.92 -0.80 -0.39
CA LYS A 45 7.86 -0.82 0.73
C LYS A 45 9.24 -0.42 0.21
N PRO A 46 9.86 0.66 0.72
CA PRO A 46 11.23 0.98 0.33
C PRO A 46 12.20 -0.13 0.75
N SER A 47 13.32 -0.26 0.03
CA SER A 47 14.37 -1.18 0.47
C SER A 47 15.18 -0.53 1.60
N ALA A 48 15.68 -1.33 2.53
CA ALA A 48 16.52 -0.83 3.61
C ALA A 48 17.75 -0.09 3.07
N LEU A 49 18.34 -0.60 1.98
CA LEU A 49 19.46 0.04 1.31
C LEU A 49 19.11 1.43 0.74
N ALA A 50 17.95 1.57 0.11
CA ALA A 50 17.47 2.87 -0.39
C ALA A 50 17.17 3.85 0.75
N THR A 51 16.80 3.34 1.94
CA THR A 51 16.43 4.16 3.10
C THR A 51 17.66 4.72 3.83
N VAL A 52 18.75 3.95 3.93
CA VAL A 52 19.97 4.35 4.66
C VAL A 52 20.82 5.32 3.83
N GLY A 53 20.69 5.34 2.50
CA GLY A 53 21.31 6.33 1.61
C GLY A 53 22.85 6.33 1.56
N LEU A 54 23.52 5.49 2.36
CA LEU A 54 24.97 5.47 2.52
C LEU A 54 25.48 4.02 2.63
N ALA A 55 26.30 3.62 1.67
CA ALA A 55 27.15 2.44 1.78
C ALA A 55 28.43 2.84 2.54
N GLY A 56 28.44 2.66 3.86
CA GLY A 56 29.59 2.94 4.71
C GLY A 56 29.89 1.80 5.69
N PRO A 57 31.08 1.78 6.31
CA PRO A 57 31.39 0.84 7.38
C PRO A 57 30.31 0.93 8.48
N GLY A 58 29.69 -0.20 8.83
CA GLY A 58 28.56 -0.27 9.78
C GLY A 58 27.17 -0.32 9.15
N ALA A 59 27.03 -0.07 7.84
CA ALA A 59 25.74 -0.21 7.16
C ALA A 59 25.20 -1.66 7.25
N ALA A 60 26.09 -2.66 7.15
CA ALA A 60 25.72 -4.08 7.29
C ALA A 60 25.09 -4.41 8.65
N ASP A 61 25.50 -3.70 9.72
CA ASP A 61 24.98 -3.91 11.07
C ASP A 61 23.62 -3.25 11.29
N VAL A 62 23.32 -2.17 10.55
CA VAL A 62 22.08 -1.37 10.71
C VAL A 62 20.97 -1.83 9.77
N LEU A 63 21.30 -2.33 8.58
CA LEU A 63 20.33 -2.76 7.56
C LEU A 63 19.25 -3.74 8.06
N PRO A 64 19.56 -4.76 8.90
CA PRO A 64 18.54 -5.67 9.41
C PRO A 64 17.48 -4.97 10.28
N TYR A 65 17.90 -3.97 11.08
CA TYR A 65 16.98 -3.21 11.93
C TYR A 65 16.08 -2.31 11.10
N VAL A 66 16.64 -1.67 10.07
CA VAL A 66 15.86 -0.84 9.14
C VAL A 66 14.86 -1.69 8.36
N ASP A 67 15.26 -2.87 7.85
CA ASP A 67 14.34 -3.77 7.16
C ASP A 67 13.21 -4.26 8.08
N MET A 68 13.53 -4.57 9.34
CA MET A 68 12.53 -4.93 10.35
C MET A 68 11.51 -3.80 10.56
N ASP A 69 11.95 -2.56 10.70
CA ASP A 69 11.05 -1.43 10.91
C ASP A 69 10.22 -1.10 9.66
N LEU A 70 10.80 -1.21 8.47
CA LEU A 70 10.08 -1.10 7.20
C LEU A 70 8.99 -2.18 7.05
N LYS A 71 9.24 -3.41 7.52
CA LYS A 71 8.22 -4.47 7.56
C LYS A 71 7.09 -4.14 8.55
N LYS A 72 7.41 -3.58 9.72
CA LYS A 72 6.39 -3.13 10.68
C LYS A 72 5.54 -1.99 10.09
N ILE A 73 6.16 -1.04 9.42
CA ILE A 73 5.46 0.05 8.71
C ILE A 73 4.51 -0.54 7.67
N ALA A 74 5.00 -1.40 6.78
CA ALA A 74 4.18 -2.01 5.74
C ALA A 74 2.99 -2.79 6.31
N ALA A 75 3.19 -3.52 7.41
CA ALA A 75 2.10 -4.22 8.09
C ALA A 75 1.00 -3.27 8.60
N ARG A 76 1.37 -2.13 9.21
CA ARG A 76 0.40 -1.12 9.66
C ARG A 76 -0.36 -0.49 8.50
N VAL A 77 0.32 -0.20 7.39
CA VAL A 77 -0.30 0.37 6.18
C VAL A 77 -1.31 -0.62 5.60
N ILE A 78 -0.95 -1.91 5.51
CA ILE A 78 -1.84 -2.98 5.06
C ILE A 78 -3.08 -3.08 5.95
N GLU A 79 -2.89 -3.07 7.27
CA GLU A 79 -3.97 -3.20 8.24
C GLU A 79 -4.95 -2.02 8.17
N LYS A 80 -4.45 -0.78 8.17
CA LYS A 80 -5.29 0.42 8.04
C LYS A 80 -6.06 0.45 6.71
N ALA A 81 -5.43 0.03 5.61
CA ALA A 81 -6.11 -0.07 4.32
C ALA A 81 -7.21 -1.15 4.32
N LYS A 82 -6.97 -2.28 4.98
CA LYS A 82 -7.99 -3.33 5.18
C LYS A 82 -9.19 -2.81 5.95
N GLU A 83 -8.97 -2.08 7.03
CA GLU A 83 -10.03 -1.48 7.84
C GLU A 83 -10.89 -0.51 7.01
N ILE A 84 -10.24 0.39 6.27
CA ILE A 84 -10.91 1.37 5.40
C ILE A 84 -11.78 0.67 4.33
N CYS A 85 -11.23 -0.33 3.64
CA CYS A 85 -11.98 -1.07 2.63
C CYS A 85 -13.13 -1.89 3.22
N ALA A 86 -12.92 -2.55 4.36
CA ALA A 86 -13.93 -3.33 5.06
C ALA A 86 -15.10 -2.46 5.53
N ALA A 87 -14.84 -1.25 6.02
CA ALA A 87 -15.86 -0.28 6.42
C ALA A 87 -16.79 0.15 5.28
N LYS A 88 -16.40 -0.09 4.02
CA LYS A 88 -17.20 0.23 2.82
C LYS A 88 -17.77 -1.01 2.12
N SER A 89 -17.59 -2.21 2.69
CA SER A 89 -18.00 -3.49 2.10
C SER A 89 -17.46 -3.72 0.68
N VAL A 90 -16.27 -3.19 0.37
CA VAL A 90 -15.63 -3.33 -0.93
C VAL A 90 -14.63 -4.49 -0.90
N SER A 91 -14.82 -5.47 -1.77
CA SER A 91 -13.80 -6.49 -2.03
C SER A 91 -12.62 -5.86 -2.76
N PHE A 92 -11.40 -6.08 -2.25
CA PHE A 92 -10.18 -5.54 -2.81
C PHE A 92 -9.06 -6.57 -2.77
N ALA A 93 -8.09 -6.42 -3.67
CA ALA A 93 -6.82 -7.11 -3.57
C ALA A 93 -5.78 -6.15 -3.00
N PHE A 94 -4.93 -6.65 -2.10
CA PHE A 94 -3.77 -5.91 -1.61
C PHE A 94 -2.51 -6.48 -2.24
N LEU A 95 -1.66 -5.61 -2.78
CA LEU A 95 -0.34 -5.98 -3.24
C LEU A 95 0.71 -5.14 -2.52
N GLN A 96 1.71 -5.80 -1.96
CA GLN A 96 2.90 -5.15 -1.46
C GLN A 96 4.04 -5.44 -2.42
N PHE A 97 4.80 -4.42 -2.78
CA PHE A 97 6.02 -4.57 -3.57
C PHE A 97 7.20 -3.97 -2.84
N ASP A 98 8.33 -4.66 -2.90
CA ASP A 98 9.60 -4.08 -2.48
C ASP A 98 10.12 -3.23 -3.64
N ILE A 99 10.49 -1.96 -3.39
CA ILE A 99 10.94 -1.04 -4.45
C ILE A 99 12.12 -1.62 -5.25
N ALA A 100 12.96 -2.46 -4.61
CA ALA A 100 14.07 -3.14 -5.30
C ALA A 100 13.62 -4.13 -6.38
N GLU A 101 12.39 -4.63 -6.32
CA GLU A 101 11.81 -5.56 -7.30
C GLU A 101 11.07 -4.84 -8.44
N ILE A 102 10.72 -3.56 -8.27
CA ILE A 102 9.99 -2.77 -9.29
C ILE A 102 10.90 -2.38 -10.47
N TYR A 103 12.22 -2.30 -10.26
CA TYR A 103 13.20 -1.90 -11.28
C TYR A 103 13.87 -3.09 -11.99
N ARG A 104 13.37 -4.31 -11.81
CA ARG A 104 13.91 -5.51 -12.42
C ARG A 104 12.94 -6.03 -13.49
#